data_AF-A0A653DWP1-F1
#
_entry.id   AF-A0A653DWP1-F1
#
_cell.length_a   1.000
_cell.length_b   1.000
_cell.length_c   1.000
_cell.angle_alpha   90.00
_cell.angle_beta   90.00
_cell.angle_gamma   90.00
#
_symmetry.space_group_name_H-M   'P 1'
#
loop_
_entity.id
_entity.type
_entity.pdbx_description
1 polymer ?
#
loop_
_entity_poly.entity_id
_entity_poly.type
_entity_poly.pdbx_seq_one_letter_code
_entity_poly.pdbx_strand_id
1 'polypeptide(L)'
;MHFWTLVSHYGLTEDKYSELEPILLRMLNYHSRSTNFNFDTTFVRQGHVAALLTLLGNEFQKNSSRAVPFLPLLIEQCLPKWISQFCSIETYACGKLQIIAALVYCLSNIRGEVVDEAVLHLIHSEGFRITTENITSGSMLLNNYETHKSSANLKTLEVAAWHTMDHVVPIIQTNSCIPFLYSLSLYAHTTSDSKVKLAFLQHPNIVKYLTSLQQLDRYYLTSHWFARPETAMLMNMLKISVDVKADLDTSVFYELAVKCLCVFYCEQKPDIEYILSNIVFSTKFYPSEVLMENLDISKRNQSLQISLNNLDEIREVYIQVLGLKHDVPDLAQCCCIDISIGNVIPIDWIYTPILVLYANQLQNKKNVEEPQQILTVKNCLRWILIFETYFPFLAKTINPTDRFCRLACLFLGSDSLFLADEIHDLLELCFKNVITQCEHKLNFSKEIQGLTNFQDFYTQLLEQYQSVSYGDILFGNVILVPLAQKHNVQYRKTLWSEYMGAVQVFNVTPEQCFCDLKCYLEPPEEEMSLLKCYRRAIVNSLVKKNTVLYRIANHHVEQFVAKRKKEKESTD
;
A
#
# COMPACT_ATOMS: atom_id res chain seq x y z
N MET A 1 -7.18 -0.80 -37.05
CA MET A 1 -6.20 0.00 -36.28
C MET A 1 -5.91 -0.60 -34.91
N HIS A 2 -6.87 -0.72 -33.97
CA HIS A 2 -6.59 -1.31 -32.65
C HIS A 2 -5.95 -2.70 -32.67
N PHE A 3 -6.41 -3.61 -33.54
CA PHE A 3 -5.75 -4.91 -33.72
C PHE A 3 -4.31 -4.76 -34.20
N TRP A 4 -4.05 -3.84 -35.13
CA TRP A 4 -2.69 -3.55 -35.59
C TRP A 4 -1.84 -2.95 -34.47
N THR A 5 -2.39 -2.08 -33.63
CA THR A 5 -1.72 -1.55 -32.44
C THR A 5 -1.29 -2.67 -31.48
N LEU A 6 -2.13 -3.68 -31.28
CA LEU A 6 -1.82 -4.87 -30.48
C LEU A 6 -0.70 -5.69 -31.12
N VAL A 7 -0.82 -6.01 -32.41
CA VAL A 7 0.18 -6.81 -33.15
C VAL A 7 1.53 -6.07 -33.21
N SER A 8 1.49 -4.74 -33.39
CA SER A 8 2.65 -3.85 -33.32
C SER A 8 3.28 -3.86 -31.94
N HIS A 9 2.50 -3.76 -30.86
CA HIS A 9 3.00 -3.80 -29.48
C HIS A 9 3.87 -5.05 -29.23
N TYR A 10 3.46 -6.22 -29.76
CA TYR A 10 4.22 -7.47 -29.66
C TYR A 10 5.34 -7.67 -30.71
N GLY A 11 5.62 -6.67 -31.56
CA GLY A 11 6.76 -6.72 -32.51
C GLY A 11 6.52 -7.54 -33.77
N LEU A 12 5.28 -7.92 -34.06
CA LEU A 12 4.95 -8.84 -35.15
C LEU A 12 4.79 -8.16 -36.53
N THR A 13 4.89 -6.83 -36.61
CA THR A 13 4.61 -6.05 -37.85
C THR A 13 5.74 -5.11 -38.28
N GLU A 14 6.94 -5.23 -37.70
CA GLU A 14 8.02 -4.25 -37.93
C GLU A 14 8.47 -4.18 -39.40
N ASP A 15 8.40 -5.31 -40.12
CA ASP A 15 8.76 -5.41 -41.55
C ASP A 15 7.73 -4.75 -42.48
N LYS A 16 6.46 -4.63 -42.05
CA LYS A 16 5.35 -4.11 -42.88
C LYS A 16 5.07 -2.62 -42.65
N TYR A 17 5.71 -1.99 -41.68
CA TYR A 17 5.45 -0.58 -41.36
C TYR A 17 5.83 0.35 -42.51
N SER A 18 6.98 0.12 -43.16
CA SER A 18 7.49 0.95 -44.26
C SER A 18 6.55 0.98 -45.47
N GLU A 19 5.83 -0.11 -45.73
CA GLU A 19 4.83 -0.17 -46.82
C GLU A 19 3.56 0.62 -46.48
N LEU A 20 3.20 0.68 -45.21
CA LEU A 20 1.98 1.34 -44.73
C LEU A 20 2.18 2.83 -44.41
N GLU A 21 3.41 3.27 -44.15
CA GLU A 21 3.77 4.66 -43.85
C GLU A 21 3.06 5.71 -44.74
N PRO A 22 3.12 5.64 -46.09
CA PRO A 22 2.46 6.65 -46.94
C PRO A 22 0.93 6.62 -46.84
N ILE A 23 0.34 5.46 -46.52
CA ILE A 23 -1.10 5.32 -46.31
C ILE A 23 -1.49 5.96 -44.98
N LEU A 24 -0.74 5.68 -43.91
CA LEU A 24 -0.95 6.27 -42.58
C LEU A 24 -0.84 7.80 -42.63
N LEU A 25 0.13 8.33 -43.37
CA LEU A 25 0.32 9.77 -43.54
C LEU A 25 -0.86 10.42 -44.27
N ARG A 26 -1.38 9.79 -45.34
CA ARG A 26 -2.58 10.26 -46.05
C ARG A 26 -3.83 10.21 -45.16
N MET A 27 -3.98 9.15 -44.36
CA MET A 27 -5.08 9.02 -43.41
C MET A 27 -5.02 10.11 -42.34
N LEU A 28 -3.84 10.40 -41.79
CA LEU A 28 -3.66 11.47 -40.82
C LEU A 28 -3.99 12.84 -41.43
N ASN A 29 -3.57 13.11 -42.66
CA ASN A 29 -3.87 14.37 -43.37
C ASN A 29 -5.36 14.52 -43.70
N TYR A 30 -6.02 13.43 -44.07
CA TYR A 30 -7.48 13.44 -44.24
C TYR A 30 -8.17 13.79 -42.93
N HIS A 31 -7.75 13.20 -41.82
CA HIS A 31 -8.35 13.40 -40.52
C HIS A 31 -8.03 14.77 -39.91
N SER A 32 -6.82 15.28 -40.09
CA SER A 32 -6.45 16.63 -39.65
C SER A 32 -7.38 17.69 -40.27
N ARG A 33 -7.81 17.48 -41.53
CA ARG A 33 -8.75 18.36 -42.23
C ARG A 33 -10.21 18.10 -41.87
N SER A 34 -10.61 16.84 -41.78
CA SER A 34 -12.03 16.43 -41.71
C SER A 34 -12.60 16.24 -40.30
N THR A 35 -11.76 16.26 -39.25
CA THR A 35 -12.20 16.03 -37.88
C THR A 35 -12.02 17.25 -36.98
N ASN A 36 -13.00 17.48 -36.09
CA ASN A 36 -13.05 18.55 -35.10
C ASN A 36 -13.56 17.98 -33.76
N PHE A 37 -13.27 18.66 -32.65
CA PHE A 37 -13.80 18.31 -31.32
C PHE A 37 -15.30 18.57 -31.19
N ASN A 38 -15.85 19.49 -31.99
CA ASN A 38 -17.26 19.84 -31.97
C ASN A 38 -18.15 18.61 -32.23
N PHE A 39 -19.38 18.65 -31.71
CA PHE A 39 -20.35 17.55 -31.76
C PHE A 39 -20.66 17.03 -33.17
N ASP A 40 -20.27 17.75 -34.21
CA ASP A 40 -20.43 17.40 -35.63
C ASP A 40 -19.66 16.14 -36.06
N THR A 41 -18.56 15.78 -35.37
CA THR A 41 -17.84 14.53 -35.68
C THR A 41 -18.45 13.33 -34.96
N THR A 42 -18.74 12.28 -35.72
CA THR A 42 -19.25 11.03 -35.16
C THR A 42 -18.20 10.34 -34.29
N PHE A 43 -18.62 9.67 -33.22
CA PHE A 43 -17.73 8.91 -32.33
C PHE A 43 -16.89 7.87 -33.08
N VAL A 44 -17.43 7.28 -34.15
CA VAL A 44 -16.70 6.33 -35.01
C VAL A 44 -15.49 6.99 -35.68
N ARG A 45 -15.65 8.21 -36.21
CA ARG A 45 -14.55 8.94 -36.83
C ARG A 45 -13.51 9.36 -35.80
N GLN A 46 -13.94 9.80 -34.62
CA GLN A 46 -13.04 10.16 -33.52
C GLN A 46 -12.22 8.95 -33.04
N GLY A 47 -12.88 7.82 -32.82
CA GLY A 47 -12.23 6.57 -32.43
C GLY A 47 -11.24 6.09 -33.49
N HIS A 48 -11.55 6.27 -34.78
CA HIS A 48 -10.63 5.92 -35.86
C HIS A 48 -9.35 6.79 -35.86
N VAL A 49 -9.49 8.11 -35.67
CA VAL A 49 -8.33 9.03 -35.54
C VAL A 49 -7.52 8.68 -34.30
N ALA A 50 -8.18 8.47 -33.17
CA ALA A 50 -7.51 8.11 -31.92
C ALA A 50 -6.72 6.81 -32.09
N ALA A 51 -7.31 5.78 -32.71
CA ALA A 51 -6.63 4.52 -32.98
C ALA A 51 -5.41 4.67 -33.92
N LEU A 52 -5.50 5.58 -34.92
CA LEU A 52 -4.38 5.92 -35.80
C LEU A 52 -3.25 6.59 -35.02
N LEU A 53 -3.56 7.58 -34.16
CA LEU A 53 -2.57 8.29 -33.36
C LEU A 53 -1.92 7.38 -32.30
N THR A 54 -2.69 6.50 -31.65
CA THR A 54 -2.13 5.50 -30.72
C THR A 54 -1.21 4.52 -31.43
N LEU A 55 -1.57 4.09 -32.64
CA LEU A 55 -0.69 3.25 -33.46
C LEU A 55 0.62 3.96 -33.77
N LEU A 56 0.56 5.21 -34.26
CA LEU A 56 1.75 6.01 -34.54
C LEU A 56 2.61 6.21 -33.27
N GLY A 57 1.99 6.51 -32.13
CA GLY A 57 2.68 6.63 -30.85
C GLY A 57 3.48 5.37 -30.48
N ASN A 58 2.87 4.18 -30.60
CA ASN A 58 3.55 2.91 -30.32
C ASN A 58 4.72 2.65 -31.28
N GLU A 59 4.58 3.00 -32.55
CA GLU A 59 5.65 2.85 -33.55
C GLU A 59 6.80 3.84 -33.31
N PHE A 60 6.48 5.06 -32.88
CA PHE A 60 7.49 6.08 -32.53
C PHE A 60 8.24 5.72 -31.25
N GLN A 61 7.57 5.07 -30.29
CA GLN A 61 8.22 4.55 -29.08
C GLN A 61 9.29 3.50 -29.41
N LYS A 62 9.02 2.64 -30.40
CA LYS A 62 9.96 1.59 -30.84
C LYS A 62 11.12 2.14 -31.66
N ASN A 63 10.85 3.06 -32.57
CA ASN A 63 11.88 3.68 -33.39
C ASN A 63 11.54 5.15 -33.71
N SER A 64 12.20 6.07 -33.01
CA SER A 64 11.95 7.50 -33.12
C SER A 64 12.19 8.07 -34.52
N SER A 65 13.01 7.41 -35.36
CA SER A 65 13.24 7.86 -36.75
C SER A 65 11.98 7.76 -37.63
N ARG A 66 11.05 6.85 -37.30
CA ARG A 66 9.77 6.67 -38.01
C ARG A 66 8.81 7.84 -37.81
N ALA A 67 9.07 8.72 -36.84
CA ALA A 67 8.24 9.90 -36.59
C ALA A 67 8.49 11.03 -37.60
N VAL A 68 9.70 11.13 -38.17
CA VAL A 68 10.16 12.26 -38.99
C VAL A 68 9.17 12.64 -40.11
N PRO A 69 8.61 11.72 -40.91
CA PRO A 69 7.67 12.06 -41.98
C PRO A 69 6.35 12.66 -41.48
N PHE A 70 5.97 12.38 -40.23
CA PHE A 70 4.71 12.80 -39.63
C PHE A 70 4.83 14.10 -38.83
N LEU A 71 6.04 14.49 -38.42
CA LEU A 71 6.28 15.68 -37.58
C LEU A 71 5.67 16.97 -38.14
N PRO A 72 5.83 17.33 -39.43
CA PRO A 72 5.28 18.58 -39.95
C PRO A 72 3.76 18.61 -39.83
N LEU A 73 3.11 17.49 -40.15
CA LEU A 73 1.65 17.39 -40.07
C LEU A 73 1.15 17.41 -38.62
N LEU A 74 1.85 16.71 -37.72
CA LEU A 74 1.48 16.64 -36.30
C LEU A 74 1.67 17.97 -35.59
N ILE A 75 2.82 18.62 -35.76
CA ILE A 75 3.19 19.84 -35.04
C ILE A 75 2.54 21.08 -35.68
N GLU A 76 2.51 21.20 -37.01
CA GLU A 76 2.04 22.43 -37.65
C GLU A 76 0.51 22.45 -37.89
N GLN A 77 -0.14 21.29 -38.01
CA GLN A 77 -1.58 21.23 -38.32
C GLN A 77 -2.41 20.60 -37.21
N CYS A 78 -2.06 19.39 -36.76
CA CYS A 78 -2.89 18.65 -35.80
C CYS A 78 -2.86 19.29 -34.40
N LEU A 79 -1.65 19.57 -33.88
CA LEU A 79 -1.43 20.14 -32.55
C LEU A 79 -2.15 21.49 -32.36
N PRO A 80 -1.91 22.54 -33.17
CA PRO A 80 -2.57 23.84 -32.96
C PRO A 80 -4.08 23.76 -33.14
N LYS A 81 -4.56 22.98 -34.12
CA LYS A 81 -6.00 22.82 -34.37
C LYS A 81 -6.71 22.16 -33.20
N TRP A 82 -6.21 21.02 -32.74
CA TRP A 82 -6.90 20.22 -31.73
C TRP A 82 -6.73 20.80 -30.32
N ILE A 83 -5.59 21.42 -30.01
CA ILE A 83 -5.42 22.13 -28.73
C ILE A 83 -6.28 23.39 -28.67
N SER A 84 -6.32 24.23 -29.70
CA SER A 84 -7.17 25.44 -29.70
C SER A 84 -8.67 25.08 -29.56
N GLN A 85 -9.10 24.01 -30.23
CA GLN A 85 -10.45 23.47 -30.08
C GLN A 85 -10.71 22.97 -28.65
N PHE A 86 -9.76 22.27 -28.04
CA PHE A 86 -9.89 21.82 -26.65
C PHE A 86 -9.98 22.99 -25.66
N CYS A 87 -9.14 24.02 -25.84
CA CYS A 87 -9.09 25.18 -24.97
C CYS A 87 -10.40 25.98 -24.94
N SER A 88 -11.24 25.85 -25.98
CA SER A 88 -12.51 26.56 -26.15
C SER A 88 -13.75 25.71 -25.82
N ILE A 89 -13.58 24.53 -25.20
CA ILE A 89 -14.69 23.66 -24.83
C ILE A 89 -15.46 24.23 -23.63
N GLU A 90 -16.78 24.33 -23.76
CA GLU A 90 -17.71 24.67 -22.66
C GLU A 90 -18.31 23.42 -21.99
N THR A 91 -18.52 22.33 -22.76
CA THR A 91 -19.06 21.06 -22.28
C THR A 91 -18.30 19.89 -22.89
N TYR A 92 -17.97 18.86 -22.11
CA TYR A 92 -17.26 17.70 -22.62
C TYR A 92 -17.99 16.38 -22.33
N ALA A 93 -17.63 15.37 -23.13
CA ALA A 93 -17.91 13.97 -22.85
C ALA A 93 -16.62 13.17 -23.05
N CYS A 94 -16.38 12.14 -22.25
CA CYS A 94 -15.19 11.28 -22.27
C CYS A 94 -14.87 10.78 -23.69
N GLY A 95 -15.89 10.32 -24.43
CA GLY A 95 -15.72 9.87 -25.82
C GLY A 95 -15.20 10.96 -26.77
N LYS A 96 -15.47 12.24 -26.49
CA LYS A 96 -14.99 13.38 -27.30
C LYS A 96 -13.52 13.73 -27.01
N LEU A 97 -12.98 13.31 -25.87
CA LEU A 97 -11.58 13.53 -25.50
C LEU A 97 -10.61 12.54 -26.17
N GLN A 98 -11.11 11.54 -26.90
CA GLN A 98 -10.30 10.50 -27.54
C GLN A 98 -9.21 11.06 -28.47
N ILE A 99 -9.52 12.10 -29.25
CA ILE A 99 -8.57 12.71 -30.17
C ILE A 99 -7.43 13.38 -29.40
N ILE A 100 -7.73 14.16 -28.36
CA ILE A 100 -6.70 14.92 -27.63
C ILE A 100 -5.86 13.98 -26.78
N ALA A 101 -6.49 12.98 -26.14
CA ALA A 101 -5.79 11.95 -25.40
C ALA A 101 -4.81 11.17 -26.28
N ALA A 102 -5.27 10.72 -27.46
CA ALA A 102 -4.42 9.99 -28.39
C ALA A 102 -3.33 10.88 -29.04
N LEU A 103 -3.62 12.16 -29.28
CA LEU A 103 -2.63 13.12 -29.77
C LEU A 103 -1.51 13.30 -28.73
N VAL A 104 -1.85 13.59 -27.48
CA VAL A 104 -0.87 13.78 -26.40
C VAL A 104 -0.07 12.51 -26.14
N TYR A 105 -0.71 11.33 -26.20
CA TYR A 105 -0.03 10.03 -26.15
C TYR A 105 0.94 9.83 -27.32
N CYS A 106 0.57 10.22 -28.54
CA CYS A 106 1.46 10.12 -29.69
C CYS A 106 2.69 11.03 -29.50
N LEU A 107 2.46 12.25 -29.00
CA LEU A 107 3.48 13.27 -28.80
C LEU A 107 4.44 12.98 -27.65
N SER A 108 4.04 12.19 -26.65
CA SER A 108 4.91 11.81 -25.53
C SER A 108 6.16 11.04 -25.99
N ASN A 109 6.13 10.49 -27.20
CA ASN A 109 7.21 9.74 -27.83
C ASN A 109 8.09 10.58 -28.77
N ILE A 110 7.66 11.79 -29.16
CA ILE A 110 8.36 12.63 -30.16
C ILE A 110 9.29 13.66 -29.50
N ARG A 111 8.87 14.22 -28.36
CA ARG A 111 9.58 15.28 -27.58
C ARG A 111 9.84 16.57 -28.39
N GLY A 112 9.68 17.74 -27.76
CA GLY A 112 10.07 19.01 -28.38
C GLY A 112 9.48 20.25 -27.70
N GLU A 113 10.24 21.34 -27.70
CA GLU A 113 9.88 22.59 -27.00
C GLU A 113 8.53 23.16 -27.47
N VAL A 114 8.25 23.11 -28.78
CA VAL A 114 6.96 23.56 -29.35
C VAL A 114 5.78 22.76 -28.78
N VAL A 115 6.00 21.48 -28.51
CA VAL A 115 4.97 20.61 -27.92
C VAL A 115 4.80 20.92 -26.44
N ASP A 116 5.90 21.17 -25.73
CA ASP A 116 5.87 21.56 -24.31
C ASP A 116 5.10 22.88 -24.12
N GLU A 117 5.35 23.89 -24.95
CA GLU A 117 4.59 25.16 -24.92
C GLU A 117 3.09 24.94 -25.19
N ALA A 118 2.75 24.10 -26.16
CA ALA A 118 1.36 23.84 -26.51
C ALA A 118 0.62 23.05 -25.41
N VAL A 119 1.30 22.08 -24.77
CA VAL A 119 0.75 21.33 -23.63
C VAL A 119 0.65 22.23 -22.40
N LEU A 120 1.61 23.12 -22.17
CA LEU A 120 1.53 24.12 -21.10
C LEU A 120 0.33 25.06 -21.30
N HIS A 121 0.11 25.53 -22.53
CA HIS A 121 -1.09 26.31 -22.86
C HIS A 121 -2.37 25.50 -22.64
N LEU A 122 -2.37 24.21 -22.98
CA LEU A 122 -3.50 23.33 -22.72
C LEU A 122 -3.81 23.23 -21.22
N ILE A 123 -2.80 23.02 -20.36
CA ILE A 123 -2.99 22.87 -18.91
C ILE A 123 -3.55 24.16 -18.28
N HIS A 124 -3.11 25.33 -18.74
CA HIS A 124 -3.61 26.63 -18.26
C HIS A 124 -4.96 27.04 -18.86
N SER A 125 -5.50 26.28 -19.82
CA SER A 125 -6.74 26.63 -20.49
C SER A 125 -7.97 26.36 -19.63
N GLU A 126 -9.03 27.12 -19.90
CA GLU A 126 -10.34 26.93 -19.26
C GLU A 126 -10.94 25.55 -19.60
N GLY A 127 -10.70 25.05 -20.81
CA GLY A 127 -11.10 23.69 -21.21
C GLY A 127 -10.50 22.59 -20.32
N PHE A 128 -9.25 22.76 -19.86
CA PHE A 128 -8.63 21.83 -18.91
C PHE A 128 -9.28 21.93 -17.53
N ARG A 129 -9.58 23.14 -17.06
CA ARG A 129 -10.31 23.36 -15.81
C ARG A 129 -11.66 22.64 -15.81
N ILE A 130 -12.49 22.87 -16.83
CA ILE A 130 -13.82 22.24 -16.98
C ILE A 130 -13.70 20.72 -17.07
N THR A 131 -12.75 20.21 -17.87
CA THR A 131 -12.55 18.76 -18.05
C THR A 131 -12.14 18.07 -16.74
N THR A 132 -11.40 18.76 -15.87
CA THR A 132 -10.86 18.19 -14.64
C THR A 132 -11.76 18.39 -13.41
N GLU A 133 -12.90 19.08 -13.52
CA GLU A 133 -13.83 19.25 -12.39
C GLU A 133 -14.39 17.90 -11.89
N ASN A 134 -14.62 16.95 -12.80
CA ASN A 134 -15.21 15.64 -12.51
C ASN A 134 -14.17 14.52 -12.31
N ILE A 135 -12.91 14.84 -11.98
CA ILE A 135 -11.90 13.81 -11.68
C ILE A 135 -12.38 12.91 -10.54
N THR A 136 -12.96 13.52 -9.50
CA THR A 136 -13.42 12.80 -8.31
C THR A 136 -14.57 11.83 -8.61
N SER A 137 -15.50 12.20 -9.49
CA SER A 137 -16.59 11.31 -9.90
C SER A 137 -16.13 10.19 -10.84
N GLY A 138 -15.12 10.44 -11.67
CA GLY A 138 -14.53 9.44 -12.58
C GLY A 138 -13.50 8.50 -11.93
N SER A 139 -13.12 8.76 -10.68
CA SER A 139 -12.12 7.99 -9.94
C SER A 139 -12.65 6.63 -9.47
N MET A 140 -11.91 5.57 -9.75
CA MET A 140 -12.13 4.24 -9.19
C MET A 140 -11.74 4.17 -7.72
N LEU A 141 -10.65 4.84 -7.34
CA LEU A 141 -10.07 4.75 -6.01
C LEU A 141 -10.85 5.53 -4.95
N LEU A 142 -11.47 6.66 -5.33
CA LEU A 142 -12.25 7.49 -4.42
C LEU A 142 -13.67 6.96 -4.18
N ASN A 143 -14.28 6.32 -5.18
CA ASN A 143 -15.69 5.97 -5.12
C ASN A 143 -15.92 4.57 -4.55
N ASN A 144 -16.63 4.51 -3.42
CA ASN A 144 -17.04 3.27 -2.77
C ASN A 144 -18.34 2.70 -3.39
N TYR A 145 -18.32 2.44 -4.70
CA TYR A 145 -19.44 1.72 -5.31
C TYR A 145 -19.36 0.23 -4.97
N GLU A 146 -20.47 -0.35 -4.51
CA GLU A 146 -20.55 -1.79 -4.29
C GLU A 146 -20.49 -2.52 -5.64
N THR A 147 -19.40 -3.25 -5.89
CA THR A 147 -19.32 -4.11 -7.06
C THR A 147 -19.88 -5.49 -6.76
N HIS A 148 -20.59 -6.08 -7.72
CA HIS A 148 -21.20 -7.40 -7.56
C HIS A 148 -20.14 -8.46 -7.19
N LYS A 149 -20.51 -9.44 -6.35
CA LYS A 149 -19.64 -10.57 -6.01
C LYS A 149 -19.20 -11.30 -7.29
N SER A 150 -17.88 -11.45 -7.47
CA SER A 150 -17.29 -12.10 -8.63
C SER A 150 -17.80 -13.53 -8.80
N SER A 151 -18.15 -13.94 -10.03
CA SER A 151 -18.09 -15.36 -10.39
C SER A 151 -16.62 -15.73 -10.65
N ALA A 152 -16.17 -16.90 -10.21
CA ALA A 152 -14.76 -17.31 -10.32
C ALA A 152 -14.22 -17.29 -11.76
N ASN A 153 -15.11 -17.31 -12.76
CA ASN A 153 -14.76 -17.55 -14.15
C ASN A 153 -14.64 -16.27 -15.01
N LEU A 154 -15.15 -15.11 -14.57
CA LEU A 154 -15.27 -13.91 -15.43
C LEU A 154 -15.09 -12.58 -14.67
N LYS A 155 -13.96 -12.42 -13.95
CA LYS A 155 -13.61 -11.17 -13.23
C LYS A 155 -13.49 -9.93 -14.14
N THR A 156 -13.31 -10.10 -15.44
CA THR A 156 -13.10 -9.00 -16.42
C THR A 156 -14.39 -8.44 -17.03
N LEU A 157 -15.54 -9.09 -16.86
CA LEU A 157 -16.85 -8.63 -17.36
C LEU A 157 -17.60 -7.70 -16.38
N GLU A 158 -16.94 -7.31 -15.28
CA GLU A 158 -17.49 -6.49 -14.17
C GLU A 158 -17.74 -5.01 -14.55
N VAL A 159 -17.81 -4.71 -15.86
CA VAL A 159 -18.18 -3.41 -16.46
C VAL A 159 -19.60 -2.98 -16.10
N ALA A 160 -20.50 -3.95 -15.91
CA ALA A 160 -21.93 -3.72 -15.71
C ALA A 160 -22.41 -4.32 -14.39
N ALA A 161 -22.92 -3.47 -13.48
CA ALA A 161 -23.73 -3.90 -12.36
C ALA A 161 -25.14 -4.23 -12.87
N TRP A 162 -25.56 -5.50 -12.86
CA TRP A 162 -26.96 -5.84 -13.14
C TRP A 162 -27.83 -5.59 -11.91
N HIS A 163 -28.28 -4.33 -11.78
CA HIS A 163 -29.62 -3.92 -11.30
C HIS A 163 -29.61 -2.41 -11.01
N THR A 164 -29.58 -1.58 -12.07
CA THR A 164 -30.10 -0.19 -12.18
C THR A 164 -29.41 0.50 -13.35
N MET A 165 -30.09 1.44 -14.02
CA MET A 165 -29.52 2.19 -15.15
C MET A 165 -28.38 3.16 -14.74
N ASP A 166 -28.10 3.31 -13.44
CA ASP A 166 -27.32 4.43 -12.89
C ASP A 166 -25.94 4.05 -12.29
N HIS A 167 -25.54 2.78 -12.29
CA HIS A 167 -24.26 2.36 -11.68
C HIS A 167 -23.32 1.69 -12.70
N VAL A 168 -22.84 2.51 -13.64
CA VAL A 168 -21.66 2.17 -14.45
C VAL A 168 -20.40 2.46 -13.63
N VAL A 169 -19.39 1.62 -13.77
CA VAL A 169 -18.05 1.80 -13.20
C VAL A 169 -17.55 3.25 -13.44
N PRO A 170 -17.05 3.97 -12.41
CA PRO A 170 -16.80 5.43 -12.49
C PRO A 170 -15.99 5.88 -13.71
N ILE A 171 -14.96 5.13 -14.10
CA ILE A 171 -14.11 5.50 -15.24
C ILE A 171 -14.84 5.52 -16.59
N ILE A 172 -15.92 4.75 -16.74
CA ILE A 172 -16.68 4.59 -18.00
C ILE A 172 -17.80 5.65 -18.12
N GLN A 173 -18.07 6.40 -17.05
CA GLN A 173 -19.05 7.46 -17.06
C GLN A 173 -18.72 8.50 -18.16
N THR A 174 -19.76 9.09 -18.74
CA THR A 174 -19.62 10.05 -19.85
C THR A 174 -18.87 11.31 -19.45
N ASN A 175 -18.80 11.64 -18.16
CA ASN A 175 -18.04 12.75 -17.59
C ASN A 175 -16.64 12.34 -17.09
N SER A 176 -16.22 11.08 -17.22
CA SER A 176 -14.89 10.67 -16.75
C SER A 176 -13.79 11.31 -17.60
N CYS A 177 -12.81 11.94 -16.94
CA CYS A 177 -11.63 12.53 -17.57
C CYS A 177 -10.35 11.70 -17.35
N ILE A 178 -10.41 10.61 -16.58
CA ILE A 178 -9.24 9.79 -16.22
C ILE A 178 -8.50 9.23 -17.45
N PRO A 179 -9.16 8.71 -18.51
CA PRO A 179 -8.45 8.23 -19.69
C PRO A 179 -7.62 9.31 -20.39
N PHE A 180 -8.11 10.55 -20.41
CA PHE A 180 -7.38 11.69 -20.94
C PHE A 180 -6.21 12.10 -20.04
N LEU A 181 -6.45 12.18 -18.72
CA LEU A 181 -5.40 12.51 -17.75
C LEU A 181 -4.30 11.46 -17.69
N TYR A 182 -4.62 10.20 -17.93
CA TYR A 182 -3.61 9.15 -18.10
C TYR A 182 -2.65 9.50 -19.25
N SER A 183 -3.17 9.80 -20.45
CA SER A 183 -2.32 10.18 -21.59
C SER A 183 -1.52 11.46 -21.33
N LEU A 184 -2.13 12.46 -20.67
CA LEU A 184 -1.43 13.69 -20.30
C LEU A 184 -0.34 13.46 -19.25
N SER A 185 -0.60 12.61 -18.25
CA SER A 185 0.39 12.24 -17.24
C SER A 185 1.59 11.51 -17.84
N LEU A 186 1.37 10.71 -18.88
CA LEU A 186 2.45 10.04 -19.60
C LEU A 186 3.34 11.05 -20.31
N TYR A 187 2.75 12.05 -20.99
CA TYR A 187 3.50 13.15 -21.58
C TYR A 187 4.25 13.97 -20.54
N ALA A 188 3.58 14.35 -19.45
CA ALA A 188 4.17 15.13 -18.36
C ALA A 188 5.36 14.40 -17.72
N HIS A 189 5.31 13.06 -17.65
CA HIS A 189 6.42 12.25 -17.17
C HIS A 189 7.60 12.22 -18.15
N THR A 190 7.36 12.13 -19.47
CA THR A 190 8.43 12.00 -20.47
C THR A 190 9.09 13.32 -20.86
N THR A 191 8.44 14.46 -20.65
CA THR A 191 9.03 15.77 -20.95
C THR A 191 10.19 16.11 -20.00
N SER A 192 11.15 16.88 -20.49
CA SER A 192 12.22 17.48 -19.69
C SER A 192 11.82 18.82 -19.06
N ASP A 193 10.74 19.46 -19.53
CA ASP A 193 10.35 20.77 -19.02
C ASP A 193 9.72 20.68 -17.62
N SER A 194 10.39 21.32 -16.66
CA SER A 194 9.92 21.40 -15.28
C SER A 194 8.66 22.25 -15.14
N LYS A 195 8.42 23.21 -16.05
CA LYS A 195 7.23 24.07 -16.02
C LYS A 195 5.96 23.27 -16.32
N VAL A 196 5.99 22.41 -17.34
CA VAL A 196 4.85 21.53 -17.67
C VAL A 196 4.55 20.58 -16.51
N LYS A 197 5.59 19.99 -15.92
CA LYS A 197 5.49 19.11 -14.75
C LYS A 197 4.83 19.80 -13.56
N LEU A 198 5.30 21.01 -13.22
CA LEU A 198 4.74 21.80 -12.12
C LEU A 198 3.31 22.26 -12.40
N ALA A 199 3.04 22.79 -13.59
CA ALA A 199 1.72 23.25 -13.98
C ALA A 199 0.68 22.11 -13.90
N PHE A 200 1.06 20.88 -14.28
CA PHE A 200 0.19 19.72 -14.18
C PHE A 200 -0.11 19.33 -12.73
N LEU A 201 0.91 19.23 -11.87
CA LEU A 201 0.75 18.80 -10.48
C LEU A 201 0.10 19.86 -9.58
N GLN A 202 0.37 21.14 -9.83
CA GLN A 202 -0.17 22.27 -9.05
C GLN A 202 -1.55 22.74 -9.52
N HIS A 203 -2.10 22.14 -10.57
CA HIS A 203 -3.43 22.51 -11.06
C HIS A 203 -4.49 22.29 -9.96
N PRO A 204 -5.38 23.26 -9.66
CA PRO A 204 -6.28 23.20 -8.50
C PRO A 204 -7.14 21.94 -8.39
N ASN A 205 -7.68 21.45 -9.52
CA ASN A 205 -8.50 20.24 -9.55
C ASN A 205 -7.67 18.96 -9.32
N ILE A 206 -6.41 18.95 -9.75
CA ILE A 206 -5.48 17.83 -9.53
C ILE A 206 -5.07 17.81 -8.06
N VAL A 207 -4.69 18.96 -7.50
CA VAL A 207 -4.38 19.10 -6.06
C VAL A 207 -5.57 18.65 -5.22
N LYS A 208 -6.79 19.10 -5.52
CA LYS A 208 -8.01 18.68 -4.81
C LYS A 208 -8.22 17.16 -4.86
N TYR A 209 -7.98 16.54 -6.00
CA TYR A 209 -8.05 15.09 -6.17
C TYR A 209 -6.98 14.37 -5.33
N LEU A 210 -5.72 14.80 -5.38
CA LEU A 210 -4.62 14.23 -4.60
C LEU A 210 -4.87 14.37 -3.09
N THR A 211 -5.34 15.52 -2.63
CA THR A 211 -5.73 15.73 -1.22
C THR A 211 -6.90 14.85 -0.81
N SER A 212 -7.87 14.64 -1.71
CA SER A 212 -9.01 13.74 -1.44
C SER A 212 -8.54 12.28 -1.30
N LEU A 213 -7.61 11.83 -2.14
CA LEU A 213 -6.98 10.51 -1.99
C LEU A 213 -6.18 10.40 -0.70
N GLN A 214 -5.44 11.44 -0.33
CA GLN A 214 -4.66 11.49 0.90
C GLN A 214 -5.55 11.32 2.15
N GLN A 215 -6.73 11.96 2.17
CA GLN A 215 -7.66 11.91 3.30
C GLN A 215 -8.37 10.55 3.46
N LEU A 216 -8.34 9.68 2.45
CA LEU A 216 -8.95 8.37 2.56
C LEU A 216 -8.11 7.41 3.41
N ASP A 217 -8.81 6.66 4.28
CA ASP A 217 -8.21 5.57 5.04
C ASP A 217 -7.90 4.36 4.15
N ARG A 218 -8.74 4.11 3.13
CA ARG A 218 -8.64 2.95 2.24
C ARG A 218 -9.10 3.33 0.85
N TYR A 219 -8.41 2.80 -0.16
CA TYR A 219 -8.82 2.94 -1.55
C TYR A 219 -9.85 1.88 -1.92
N TYR A 220 -10.80 2.29 -2.76
CA TYR A 220 -11.87 1.43 -3.24
C TYR A 220 -11.55 0.89 -4.64
N LEU A 221 -12.20 -0.22 -5.00
CA LEU A 221 -12.15 -0.82 -6.34
C LEU A 221 -10.74 -1.14 -6.87
N THR A 222 -9.74 -1.31 -6.00
CA THR A 222 -8.34 -1.48 -6.39
C THR A 222 -8.09 -2.72 -7.25
N SER A 223 -8.89 -3.77 -7.06
CA SER A 223 -8.77 -5.04 -7.80
C SER A 223 -9.44 -5.03 -9.18
N HIS A 224 -10.15 -3.95 -9.53
CA HIS A 224 -10.86 -3.85 -10.81
C HIS A 224 -9.90 -3.53 -11.95
N TRP A 225 -10.05 -4.23 -13.08
CA TRP A 225 -9.27 -3.95 -14.29
C TRP A 225 -9.31 -2.47 -14.72
N PHE A 226 -10.46 -1.83 -14.52
CA PHE A 226 -10.69 -0.43 -14.86
C PHE A 226 -9.95 0.59 -13.98
N ALA A 227 -9.37 0.18 -12.85
CA ALA A 227 -8.51 1.05 -12.05
C ALA A 227 -7.14 1.29 -12.69
N ARG A 228 -6.70 0.44 -13.64
CA ARG A 228 -5.36 0.51 -14.25
C ARG A 228 -4.97 1.87 -14.86
N PRO A 229 -5.84 2.57 -15.61
CA PRO A 229 -5.49 3.89 -16.15
C PRO A 229 -5.28 4.93 -15.04
N GLU A 230 -6.06 4.85 -13.96
CA GLU A 230 -5.91 5.74 -12.80
C GLU A 230 -4.65 5.41 -12.00
N THR A 231 -4.34 4.14 -11.78
CA THR A 231 -3.11 3.74 -11.07
C THR A 231 -1.86 4.10 -11.87
N ALA A 232 -1.89 3.94 -13.20
CA ALA A 232 -0.80 4.36 -14.06
C ALA A 232 -0.66 5.89 -14.10
N MET A 233 -1.77 6.63 -14.07
CA MET A 233 -1.75 8.09 -13.93
C MET A 233 -1.10 8.52 -12.60
N LEU A 234 -1.49 7.91 -11.47
CA LEU A 234 -0.88 8.17 -10.17
C LEU A 234 0.61 7.81 -10.12
N MET A 235 0.99 6.68 -10.73
CA MET A 235 2.39 6.29 -10.88
C MET A 235 3.20 7.37 -11.61
N ASN A 236 2.68 7.89 -12.73
CA ASN A 236 3.33 8.96 -13.48
C ASN A 236 3.42 10.25 -12.65
N MET A 237 2.36 10.63 -11.92
CA MET A 237 2.36 11.80 -11.02
C MET A 237 3.43 11.69 -9.93
N LEU A 238 3.58 10.50 -9.32
CA LEU A 238 4.62 10.25 -8.32
C LEU A 238 6.02 10.35 -8.92
N LYS A 239 6.26 9.80 -10.11
CA LYS A 239 7.55 9.95 -10.80
C LYS A 239 7.86 11.41 -11.14
N ILE A 240 6.87 12.17 -11.63
CA ILE A 240 7.02 13.60 -11.90
C ILE A 240 7.42 14.35 -10.62
N SER A 241 6.82 14.01 -9.47
CA SER A 241 7.15 14.66 -8.18
C SER A 241 8.61 14.50 -7.78
N VAL A 242 9.29 13.42 -8.20
CA VAL A 242 10.73 13.20 -7.95
C VAL A 242 11.59 14.21 -8.71
N ASP A 243 11.19 14.54 -9.93
CA ASP A 243 11.92 15.48 -10.80
C ASP A 243 11.79 16.92 -10.31
N VAL A 244 10.59 17.31 -9.85
CA VAL A 244 10.26 18.70 -9.46
C VAL A 244 10.13 18.92 -7.94
N LYS A 245 10.72 18.03 -7.14
CA LYS A 245 10.62 18.05 -5.66
C LYS A 245 11.02 19.35 -4.96
N ALA A 246 11.83 20.20 -5.61
CA ALA A 246 12.30 21.45 -5.00
C ALA A 246 11.18 22.49 -4.84
N ASP A 247 10.17 22.44 -5.71
CA ASP A 247 9.10 23.44 -5.80
C ASP A 247 7.73 22.86 -5.39
N LEU A 248 7.72 21.69 -4.73
CA LEU A 248 6.52 20.99 -4.30
C LEU A 248 6.54 20.67 -2.79
N ASP A 249 5.35 20.59 -2.21
CA ASP A 249 5.17 19.99 -0.90
C ASP A 249 5.32 18.46 -1.01
N THR A 250 6.47 17.94 -0.59
CA THR A 250 6.82 16.53 -0.69
C THR A 250 6.02 15.63 0.26
N SER A 251 5.37 16.20 1.29
CA SER A 251 4.63 15.44 2.29
C SER A 251 3.42 14.70 1.71
N VAL A 252 2.65 15.39 0.86
CA VAL A 252 1.48 14.83 0.17
C VAL A 252 1.89 13.66 -0.72
N PHE A 253 2.96 13.81 -1.49
CA PHE A 253 3.45 12.77 -2.39
C PHE A 253 4.05 11.58 -1.65
N TYR A 254 4.67 11.79 -0.47
CA TYR A 254 5.15 10.71 0.38
C TYR A 254 3.99 9.84 0.88
N GLU A 255 2.95 10.45 1.46
CA GLU A 255 1.78 9.73 1.96
C GLU A 255 1.08 8.95 0.84
N LEU A 256 0.87 9.60 -0.30
CA LEU A 256 0.27 8.96 -1.47
C LEU A 256 1.13 7.82 -1.99
N ALA A 257 2.45 7.98 -2.06
CA ALA A 257 3.36 6.92 -2.50
C ALA A 257 3.20 5.66 -1.65
N VAL A 258 3.22 5.80 -0.31
CA VAL A 258 3.07 4.65 0.60
C VAL A 258 1.70 3.98 0.46
N LYS A 259 0.61 4.76 0.42
CA LYS A 259 -0.75 4.20 0.28
C LYS A 259 -0.93 3.52 -1.09
N CYS A 260 -0.39 4.10 -2.16
CA CYS A 260 -0.56 3.61 -3.53
C CYS A 260 0.23 2.32 -3.84
N LEU A 261 1.27 1.98 -3.05
CA LEU A 261 1.98 0.70 -3.18
C LEU A 261 1.00 -0.48 -3.20
N CYS A 262 -0.07 -0.40 -2.41
CA CYS A 262 -1.07 -1.44 -2.25
C CYS A 262 -2.09 -1.50 -3.39
N VAL A 263 -1.98 -0.63 -4.39
CA VAL A 263 -2.89 -0.52 -5.54
C VAL A 263 -2.18 -0.89 -6.85
N PHE A 264 -0.85 -0.83 -6.87
CA PHE A 264 -0.08 -1.12 -8.07
C PHE A 264 -0.08 -2.61 -8.42
N TYR A 265 -0.05 -2.86 -9.73
CA TYR A 265 -0.17 -4.20 -10.33
C TYR A 265 1.19 -4.84 -10.63
N CYS A 266 1.20 -6.16 -10.86
CA CYS A 266 2.39 -6.95 -11.18
C CYS A 266 3.21 -6.39 -12.35
N GLU A 267 2.55 -5.79 -13.34
CA GLU A 267 3.19 -5.18 -14.52
C GLU A 267 4.07 -3.96 -14.15
N GLN A 268 3.84 -3.36 -12.99
CA GLN A 268 4.50 -2.12 -12.54
C GLN A 268 5.62 -2.38 -11.53
N LYS A 269 6.11 -3.63 -11.36
CA LYS A 269 7.20 -3.96 -10.43
C LYS A 269 8.44 -3.04 -10.56
N PRO A 270 8.96 -2.73 -11.76
CA PRO A 270 10.10 -1.80 -11.90
C PRO A 270 9.78 -0.39 -11.40
N ASP A 271 8.54 0.05 -11.59
CA ASP A 271 8.08 1.37 -11.18
C ASP A 271 7.87 1.45 -9.65
N ILE A 272 7.42 0.36 -9.05
CA ILE A 272 7.34 0.19 -7.60
C ILE A 272 8.75 0.27 -6.98
N GLU A 273 9.73 -0.42 -7.57
CA GLU A 273 11.13 -0.32 -7.14
C GLU A 273 11.64 1.13 -7.22
N TYR A 274 11.31 1.83 -8.30
CA TYR A 274 11.65 3.25 -8.46
C TYR A 274 11.03 4.12 -7.37
N ILE A 275 9.75 3.93 -7.04
CA ILE A 275 9.07 4.69 -5.96
C ILE A 275 9.70 4.39 -4.60
N LEU A 276 9.95 3.12 -4.29
CA LEU A 276 10.57 2.73 -3.03
C LEU A 276 11.94 3.42 -2.88
N SER A 277 12.73 3.42 -3.95
CA SER A 277 14.08 3.99 -3.96
C SER A 277 14.11 5.51 -3.88
N ASN A 278 13.21 6.20 -4.59
CA ASN A 278 13.29 7.65 -4.77
C ASN A 278 12.36 8.45 -3.84
N ILE A 279 11.29 7.83 -3.31
CA ILE A 279 10.31 8.48 -2.44
C ILE A 279 10.32 7.85 -1.04
N VAL A 280 10.01 6.55 -0.91
CA VAL A 280 9.74 5.93 0.40
C VAL A 280 10.98 5.84 1.29
N PHE A 281 12.10 5.35 0.75
CA PHE A 281 13.38 5.25 1.45
C PHE A 281 14.27 6.49 1.23
N SER A 282 13.69 7.62 0.80
CA SER A 282 14.42 8.88 0.59
C SER A 282 14.04 9.91 1.64
N THR A 283 15.02 10.31 2.46
CA THR A 283 14.84 11.37 3.47
C THR A 283 14.44 12.72 2.89
N LYS A 284 14.66 12.93 1.58
CA LYS A 284 14.30 14.16 0.85
C LYS A 284 12.78 14.37 0.73
N PHE A 285 12.00 13.30 0.88
CA PHE A 285 10.54 13.34 0.80
C PHE A 285 9.88 13.36 2.19
N TYR A 286 10.65 13.33 3.28
CA TYR A 286 10.08 13.30 4.62
C TYR A 286 9.58 14.70 5.00
N PRO A 287 8.38 14.83 5.61
CA PRO A 287 7.85 16.13 5.98
C PRO A 287 8.82 16.87 6.90
N SER A 288 9.02 18.16 6.66
CA SER A 288 10.00 18.97 7.40
C SER A 288 9.70 19.03 8.90
N GLU A 289 8.42 18.98 9.28
CA GLU A 289 7.96 18.91 10.68
C GLU A 289 8.56 17.71 11.41
N VAL A 290 8.56 16.54 10.77
CA VAL A 290 9.06 15.29 11.36
C VAL A 290 10.60 15.29 11.45
N LEU A 291 11.28 15.95 10.52
CA LEU A 291 12.73 16.17 10.59
C LEU A 291 13.10 17.16 11.72
N MET A 292 12.25 18.16 11.99
CA MET A 292 12.47 19.16 13.04
C MET A 292 12.19 18.63 14.45
N GLU A 293 11.14 17.82 14.66
CA GLU A 293 10.85 17.21 15.97
C GLU A 293 12.01 16.36 16.53
N ASN A 294 12.90 15.89 15.66
CA ASN A 294 14.04 15.05 16.02
C ASN A 294 15.38 15.82 16.12
N LEU A 295 15.37 17.15 15.98
CA LEU A 295 16.50 18.02 16.35
C LEU A 295 16.62 18.19 17.87
N ASP A 296 15.57 17.92 18.64
CA ASP A 296 15.59 17.95 20.10
C ASP A 296 16.46 16.83 20.67
N ILE A 297 17.60 17.23 21.23
CA ILE A 297 18.67 16.36 21.77
C ILE A 297 18.16 15.42 22.88
N SER A 298 17.04 15.73 23.55
CA SER A 298 16.52 15.00 24.71
C SER A 298 15.73 13.73 24.38
N LYS A 299 15.28 13.53 23.13
CA LYS A 299 14.48 12.36 22.69
C LYS A 299 15.19 11.45 21.70
N ARG A 300 16.48 11.67 21.42
CA ARG A 300 17.25 10.87 20.46
C ARG A 300 17.46 9.45 20.98
N ASN A 301 16.62 8.52 20.54
CA ASN A 301 16.92 7.09 20.63
C ASN A 301 18.10 6.80 19.67
N GLN A 302 19.24 6.40 20.21
CA GLN A 302 20.44 6.07 19.42
C GLN A 302 20.11 5.06 18.29
N SER A 303 19.22 4.10 18.56
CA SER A 303 18.74 3.11 17.61
C SER A 303 17.96 3.71 16.42
N LEU A 304 17.27 4.84 16.61
CA LEU A 304 16.51 5.52 15.55
C LEU A 304 17.43 6.23 14.57
N GLN A 305 18.49 6.89 15.07
CA GLN A 305 19.50 7.52 14.23
C GLN A 305 20.30 6.49 13.44
N ILE A 306 20.66 5.36 14.07
CA ILE A 306 21.28 4.23 13.37
C ILE A 306 20.35 3.68 12.29
N SER A 307 19.04 3.60 12.55
CA SER A 307 18.06 3.14 11.57
C SER A 307 18.00 4.04 10.33
N LEU A 308 17.99 5.37 10.51
CA LEU A 308 17.98 6.34 9.42
C LEU A 308 19.27 6.33 8.59
N ASN A 309 20.41 6.07 9.22
CA ASN A 309 21.69 5.97 8.49
C ASN A 309 21.76 4.71 7.62
N ASN A 310 20.96 3.68 7.91
CA ASN A 310 20.97 2.39 7.19
C ASN A 310 19.80 2.23 6.20
N LEU A 311 19.22 3.34 5.71
CA LEU A 311 18.09 3.30 4.77
C LEU A 311 18.40 2.54 3.47
N ASP A 312 19.64 2.59 2.97
CA ASP A 312 20.03 1.84 1.77
C ASP A 312 19.97 0.32 1.99
N GLU A 313 20.41 -0.17 3.16
CA GLU A 313 20.32 -1.60 3.49
C GLU A 313 18.87 -2.04 3.69
N ILE A 314 18.06 -1.19 4.33
CA ILE A 314 16.62 -1.43 4.49
C ILE A 314 15.96 -1.55 3.11
N ARG A 315 16.25 -0.62 2.20
CA ARG A 315 15.74 -0.64 0.83
C ARG A 315 16.05 -1.96 0.13
N GLU A 316 17.31 -2.40 0.14
CA GLU A 316 17.69 -3.64 -0.55
C GLU A 316 16.97 -4.87 0.01
N VAL A 317 16.80 -4.95 1.34
CA VAL A 317 16.03 -6.02 1.98
C VAL A 317 14.58 -6.03 1.49
N TYR A 318 13.91 -4.87 1.47
CA TYR A 318 12.51 -4.80 1.03
C TYR A 318 12.35 -5.09 -0.47
N ILE A 319 13.26 -4.63 -1.32
CA ILE A 319 13.24 -4.93 -2.76
C ILE A 319 13.38 -6.44 -3.00
N GLN A 320 14.23 -7.12 -2.23
CA GLN A 320 14.42 -8.57 -2.31
C GLN A 320 13.19 -9.33 -1.80
N VAL A 321 12.71 -9.00 -0.60
CA VAL A 321 11.58 -9.70 0.06
C VAL A 321 10.27 -9.51 -0.71
N LEU A 322 10.04 -8.34 -1.31
CA LEU A 322 8.85 -8.07 -2.11
C LEU A 322 8.91 -8.70 -3.52
N GLY A 323 10.00 -9.40 -3.88
CA GLY A 323 10.11 -10.08 -5.17
C GLY A 323 10.10 -9.13 -6.37
N LEU A 324 10.70 -7.94 -6.21
CA LEU A 324 10.75 -6.91 -7.26
C LEU A 324 11.89 -7.18 -8.26
N LYS A 325 13.04 -7.70 -7.78
CA LYS A 325 14.24 -7.99 -8.60
C LYS A 325 14.31 -9.45 -9.11
N HIS A 326 13.61 -10.39 -8.48
CA HIS A 326 13.62 -11.81 -8.87
C HIS A 326 12.22 -12.30 -9.23
N ASP A 327 11.90 -12.23 -10.54
CA ASP A 327 11.20 -13.26 -11.33
C ASP A 327 11.03 -12.82 -12.80
N VAL A 328 11.67 -13.54 -13.75
CA VAL A 328 11.13 -13.94 -15.08
C VAL A 328 12.01 -15.09 -15.63
N PRO A 329 11.45 -16.11 -16.31
CA PRO A 329 10.36 -16.00 -17.27
C PRO A 329 9.12 -16.82 -16.88
N ASP A 330 7.99 -16.16 -16.66
CA ASP A 330 6.72 -16.85 -16.95
C ASP A 330 6.29 -16.42 -18.34
N LEU A 331 6.60 -17.26 -19.33
CA LEU A 331 5.64 -17.39 -20.39
C LEU A 331 4.47 -18.16 -19.75
N ALA A 332 3.35 -17.48 -19.50
CA ALA A 332 2.04 -18.13 -19.61
C ALA A 332 1.92 -18.62 -21.08
N GLN A 333 2.57 -19.75 -21.31
CA GLN A 333 3.12 -20.19 -22.58
C GLN A 333 1.95 -20.71 -23.42
N CYS A 334 1.58 -19.91 -24.42
CA CYS A 334 0.79 -20.28 -25.59
C CYS A 334 -0.75 -20.15 -25.57
N CYS A 335 -1.39 -19.42 -24.64
CA CYS A 335 -2.60 -18.57 -24.90
C CYS A 335 -3.33 -18.04 -23.65
N CYS A 336 -4.02 -16.91 -23.88
CA CYS A 336 -5.25 -16.37 -23.28
C CYS A 336 -5.63 -16.75 -21.82
N ILE A 337 -5.11 -15.95 -20.90
CA ILE A 337 -5.62 -15.72 -19.53
C ILE A 337 -5.13 -16.76 -18.49
N ASP A 338 -3.92 -16.53 -18.01
CA ASP A 338 -3.73 -16.38 -16.57
C ASP A 338 -3.03 -15.02 -16.34
N ILE A 339 -3.71 -14.12 -15.65
CA ILE A 339 -3.14 -12.86 -15.18
C ILE A 339 -3.38 -12.95 -13.69
N SER A 340 -2.33 -12.99 -12.88
CA SER A 340 -2.42 -12.86 -11.44
C SER A 340 -3.02 -11.49 -11.11
N ILE A 341 -4.35 -11.39 -11.20
CA ILE A 341 -5.13 -10.17 -11.02
C ILE A 341 -5.21 -9.95 -9.51
N GLY A 342 -4.21 -9.26 -9.00
CA GLY A 342 -4.13 -8.85 -7.61
C GLY A 342 -3.09 -7.74 -7.44
N ASN A 343 -3.27 -6.94 -6.40
CA ASN A 343 -2.28 -5.96 -5.99
C ASN A 343 -1.03 -6.71 -5.52
N VAL A 344 0.16 -6.22 -5.87
CA VAL A 344 1.44 -6.91 -5.57
C VAL A 344 1.78 -6.84 -4.09
N ILE A 345 1.47 -5.70 -3.47
CA ILE A 345 1.92 -5.35 -2.13
C ILE A 345 0.70 -5.27 -1.20
N PRO A 346 0.71 -5.95 -0.05
CA PRO A 346 -0.38 -5.85 0.93
C PRO A 346 -0.31 -4.53 1.71
N ILE A 347 -1.42 -4.16 2.38
CA ILE A 347 -1.51 -2.92 3.17
C ILE A 347 -0.48 -2.88 4.31
N ASP A 348 -0.16 -4.05 4.86
CA ASP A 348 0.77 -4.26 5.96
C ASP A 348 2.16 -4.70 5.49
N TRP A 349 2.58 -4.25 4.29
CA TRP A 349 3.85 -4.63 3.66
C TRP A 349 5.09 -4.36 4.53
N ILE A 350 5.00 -3.40 5.44
CA ILE A 350 6.06 -3.10 6.42
C ILE A 350 6.39 -4.29 7.33
N TYR A 351 5.52 -5.30 7.41
CA TYR A 351 5.75 -6.52 8.18
C TYR A 351 6.08 -7.73 7.29
N THR A 352 6.10 -7.58 5.96
CA THR A 352 6.30 -8.69 5.02
C THR A 352 7.56 -9.51 5.31
N PRO A 353 8.74 -8.94 5.64
CA PRO A 353 9.91 -9.75 5.96
C PRO A 353 9.70 -10.72 7.13
N ILE A 354 8.97 -10.30 8.18
CA ILE A 354 8.65 -11.15 9.34
C ILE A 354 7.62 -12.21 8.95
N LEU A 355 6.63 -11.84 8.13
CA LEU A 355 5.61 -12.78 7.65
C LEU A 355 6.17 -13.86 6.74
N VAL A 356 7.09 -13.51 5.84
CA VAL A 356 7.78 -14.48 4.98
C VAL A 356 8.62 -15.44 5.81
N LEU A 357 9.31 -14.94 6.85
CA LEU A 357 10.05 -15.78 7.80
C LEU A 357 9.11 -16.79 8.50
N TYR A 358 7.99 -16.31 9.05
CA TYR A 358 6.98 -17.17 9.69
C TYR A 358 6.38 -18.19 8.71
N ALA A 359 6.03 -17.77 7.50
CA ALA A 359 5.46 -18.66 6.47
C ALA A 359 6.45 -19.75 6.02
N ASN A 360 7.74 -19.42 5.89
CA ASN A 360 8.77 -20.38 5.53
C ASN A 360 8.97 -21.45 6.62
N GLN A 361 8.91 -21.03 7.89
CA GLN A 361 8.98 -21.94 9.04
C GLN A 361 7.78 -22.90 9.06
N LEU A 362 6.56 -22.41 8.85
CA LEU A 362 5.37 -23.26 8.76
C LEU A 362 5.44 -24.28 7.60
N GLN A 363 6.08 -23.90 6.50
CA GLN A 363 6.21 -24.75 5.31
C GLN A 363 7.45 -25.68 5.36
N ASN A 364 8.22 -25.68 6.45
CA ASN A 364 9.48 -26.41 6.59
C ASN A 364 10.42 -26.25 5.37
N LYS A 365 10.40 -25.06 4.74
CA LYS A 365 11.31 -24.76 3.64
C LYS A 365 12.73 -24.64 4.18
N LYS A 366 13.73 -24.95 3.35
CA LYS A 366 15.14 -24.71 3.73
C LYS A 366 15.28 -23.23 4.08
N ASN A 367 15.50 -22.97 5.36
CA ASN A 367 15.70 -21.63 5.87
C ASN A 367 16.98 -21.05 5.25
N VAL A 368 16.88 -19.78 4.85
CA VAL A 368 18.04 -18.97 4.46
C VAL A 368 19.06 -18.97 5.60
N GLU A 369 20.34 -18.83 5.30
CA GLU A 369 21.40 -18.75 6.32
C GLU A 369 21.04 -17.76 7.44
N GLU A 370 21.23 -18.18 8.70
CA GLU A 370 20.97 -17.39 9.91
C GLU A 370 21.50 -15.94 9.85
N PRO A 371 22.72 -15.63 9.38
CA PRO A 371 23.18 -14.24 9.25
C PRO A 371 22.32 -13.37 8.32
N GLN A 372 21.81 -13.95 7.23
CA GLN A 372 20.93 -13.23 6.29
C GLN A 372 19.54 -13.01 6.89
N GLN A 373 19.05 -13.95 7.71
CA GLN A 373 17.81 -13.77 8.46
C GLN A 373 17.94 -12.66 9.50
N ILE A 374 19.05 -12.63 10.24
CA ILE A 374 19.36 -11.55 11.20
C ILE A 374 19.38 -10.20 10.50
N LEU A 375 20.06 -10.07 9.36
CA LEU A 375 20.10 -8.84 8.58
C LEU A 375 18.69 -8.40 8.13
N THR A 376 17.91 -9.34 7.61
CA THR A 376 16.55 -9.10 7.11
C THR A 376 15.62 -8.62 8.22
N VAL A 377 15.58 -9.34 9.34
CA VAL A 377 14.75 -9.00 10.51
C VAL A 377 15.19 -7.69 11.12
N LYS A 378 16.50 -7.48 11.30
CA LYS A 378 17.04 -6.23 11.85
C LYS A 378 16.58 -5.02 11.03
N ASN A 379 16.74 -5.07 9.72
CA ASN A 379 16.36 -3.97 8.84
C ASN A 379 14.83 -3.80 8.74
N CYS A 380 14.07 -4.89 8.87
CA CYS A 380 12.61 -4.82 9.01
C CYS A 380 12.19 -4.06 10.28
N LEU A 381 12.74 -4.42 11.44
CA LEU A 381 12.44 -3.75 12.72
C LEU A 381 12.87 -2.28 12.74
N ARG A 382 14.04 -1.96 12.15
CA ARG A 382 14.48 -0.58 11.94
C ARG A 382 13.46 0.23 11.13
N TRP A 383 12.94 -0.36 10.05
CA TRP A 383 11.92 0.29 9.23
C TRP A 383 10.60 0.47 9.99
N ILE A 384 10.12 -0.56 10.70
CA ILE A 384 8.91 -0.46 11.52
C ILE A 384 9.06 0.66 12.55
N LEU A 385 10.21 0.75 13.22
CA LEU A 385 10.47 1.81 14.19
C LEU A 385 10.44 3.21 13.55
N ILE A 386 11.06 3.39 12.38
CA ILE A 386 10.98 4.64 11.61
C ILE A 386 9.53 4.93 11.24
N PHE A 387 8.82 3.95 10.70
CA PHE A 387 7.45 4.11 10.21
C PHE A 387 6.48 4.55 11.32
N GLU A 388 6.56 3.90 12.47
CA GLU A 388 5.73 4.19 13.64
C GLU A 388 6.05 5.55 14.29
N THR A 389 7.32 5.95 14.26
CA THR A 389 7.78 7.19 14.90
C THR A 389 7.59 8.41 13.99
N TYR A 390 7.96 8.29 12.72
CA TYR A 390 7.94 9.39 11.74
C TYR A 390 6.59 9.52 11.03
N PHE A 391 5.83 8.43 10.89
CA PHE A 391 4.58 8.41 10.12
C PHE A 391 3.41 7.77 10.89
N PRO A 392 3.07 8.29 12.09
CA PRO A 392 2.00 7.72 12.92
C PRO A 392 0.62 7.78 12.26
N PHE A 393 0.39 8.70 11.32
CA PHE A 393 -0.84 8.77 10.53
C PHE A 393 -0.98 7.58 9.58
N LEU A 394 0.11 7.17 8.91
CA LEU A 394 0.13 5.97 8.06
C LEU A 394 0.00 4.70 8.90
N ALA A 395 0.69 4.63 10.04
CA ALA A 395 0.65 3.47 10.93
C ALA A 395 -0.74 3.22 11.56
N LYS A 396 -1.59 4.25 11.68
CA LYS A 396 -2.99 4.11 12.13
C LYS A 396 -3.88 3.42 11.10
N THR A 397 -3.48 3.37 9.83
CA THR A 397 -4.22 2.66 8.77
C THR A 397 -4.30 1.16 9.04
N ILE A 398 -3.26 0.61 9.70
CA ILE A 398 -3.19 -0.79 10.08
C ILE A 398 -3.78 -0.95 11.49
N ASN A 399 -4.67 -1.93 11.66
CA ASN A 399 -5.29 -2.21 12.95
C ASN A 399 -4.21 -2.52 14.00
N PRO A 400 -4.26 -1.91 15.21
CA PRO A 400 -3.32 -2.19 16.28
C PRO A 400 -3.17 -3.67 16.66
N THR A 401 -4.25 -4.45 16.59
CA THR A 401 -4.18 -5.90 16.86
C THR A 401 -3.40 -6.64 15.79
N ASP A 402 -3.58 -6.27 14.52
CA ASP A 402 -2.83 -6.85 13.43
C ASP A 402 -1.34 -6.51 13.61
N ARG A 403 -1.01 -5.24 13.87
CA ARG A 403 0.37 -4.80 14.15
C ARG A 403 1.04 -5.61 15.27
N PHE A 404 0.33 -5.82 16.38
CA PHE A 404 0.80 -6.66 17.48
C PHE A 404 1.06 -8.11 17.04
N CYS A 405 0.10 -8.73 16.35
CA CYS A 405 0.24 -10.11 15.85
C CYS A 405 1.37 -10.25 14.84
N ARG A 406 1.53 -9.29 13.92
CA ARG A 406 2.61 -9.26 12.91
C ARG A 406 3.99 -9.22 13.55
N LEU A 407 4.18 -8.41 14.60
CA LEU A 407 5.43 -8.41 15.38
C LEU A 407 5.61 -9.73 16.14
N ALA A 408 4.54 -10.27 16.73
CA ALA A 408 4.59 -11.53 17.48
C ALA A 408 4.96 -12.75 16.59
N CYS A 409 4.69 -12.69 15.28
CA CYS A 409 5.15 -13.70 14.33
C CYS A 409 6.68 -13.90 14.34
N LEU A 410 7.46 -12.91 14.79
CA LEU A 410 8.92 -13.06 14.88
C LEU A 410 9.34 -14.16 15.88
N PHE A 411 8.62 -14.29 17.00
CA PHE A 411 8.89 -15.36 17.98
C PHE A 411 8.58 -16.74 17.42
N LEU A 412 7.62 -16.84 16.50
CA LEU A 412 7.21 -18.10 15.88
C LEU A 412 8.03 -18.46 14.63
N GLY A 413 8.71 -17.49 14.02
CA GLY A 413 9.48 -17.70 12.80
C GLY A 413 10.91 -18.19 13.03
N SER A 414 11.42 -18.16 14.26
CA SER A 414 12.72 -18.72 14.64
C SER A 414 12.79 -18.99 16.15
N ASP A 415 13.62 -19.96 16.53
CA ASP A 415 13.84 -20.34 17.92
C ASP A 415 14.84 -19.44 18.65
N SER A 416 15.69 -18.70 17.93
CA SER A 416 16.82 -17.93 18.52
C SER A 416 16.91 -16.47 18.07
N LEU A 417 16.29 -16.07 16.94
CA LEU A 417 16.51 -14.73 16.38
C LEU A 417 16.15 -13.59 17.33
N PHE A 418 15.13 -13.77 18.17
CA PHE A 418 14.72 -12.75 19.15
C PHE A 418 15.71 -12.59 20.32
N LEU A 419 16.66 -13.53 20.51
CA LEU A 419 17.69 -13.47 21.55
C LEU A 419 18.92 -12.67 21.11
N ALA A 420 19.05 -12.31 19.83
CA ALA A 420 20.16 -11.48 19.37
C ALA A 420 19.99 -10.05 19.90
N ASP A 421 20.97 -9.54 20.64
CA ASP A 421 20.90 -8.27 21.39
C ASP A 421 20.30 -7.11 20.56
N GLU A 422 20.80 -6.87 19.34
CA GLU A 422 20.30 -5.79 18.47
C GLU A 422 18.84 -5.99 18.04
N ILE A 423 18.41 -7.24 17.79
CA ILE A 423 17.03 -7.57 17.40
C ILE A 423 16.13 -7.43 18.61
N HIS A 424 16.57 -7.91 19.77
CA HIS A 424 15.83 -7.82 21.03
C HIS A 424 15.53 -6.38 21.40
N ASP A 425 16.55 -5.50 21.40
CA ASP A 425 16.40 -4.08 21.70
C ASP A 425 15.43 -3.38 20.73
N LEU A 426 15.55 -3.64 19.42
CA LEU A 426 14.67 -3.06 18.41
C LEU A 426 13.23 -3.58 18.53
N LEU A 427 13.07 -4.87 18.80
CA LEU A 427 11.78 -5.52 18.97
C LEU A 427 11.08 -5.00 20.23
N GLU A 428 11.83 -4.83 21.33
CA GLU A 428 11.33 -4.23 22.57
C GLU A 428 10.80 -2.81 22.31
N LEU A 429 11.56 -1.97 21.60
CA LEU A 429 11.12 -0.62 21.25
C LEU A 429 9.84 -0.64 20.40
N CYS A 430 9.76 -1.53 19.42
CA CYS A 430 8.56 -1.67 18.57
C CYS A 430 7.33 -2.09 19.39
N PHE A 431 7.46 -3.08 20.28
CA PHE A 431 6.36 -3.51 21.14
C PHE A 431 5.96 -2.45 22.15
N LYS A 432 6.92 -1.76 22.78
CA LYS A 432 6.62 -0.64 23.69
C LYS A 432 5.81 0.43 22.96
N ASN A 433 6.19 0.81 21.73
CA ASN A 433 5.43 1.77 20.94
C ASN A 433 4.00 1.30 20.64
N VAL A 434 3.81 0.06 20.16
CA VAL A 434 2.48 -0.48 19.83
C VAL A 434 1.60 -0.61 21.08
N ILE A 435 2.14 -1.18 22.16
CA ILE A 435 1.38 -1.50 23.37
C ILE A 435 1.03 -0.21 24.12
N THR A 436 2.00 0.66 24.40
CA THR A 436 1.73 1.88 25.20
C THR A 436 0.78 2.84 24.49
N GLN A 437 0.84 2.94 23.16
CA GLN A 437 -0.01 3.86 22.41
C GLN A 437 -1.41 3.29 22.13
N CYS A 438 -1.51 1.97 21.94
CA CYS A 438 -2.72 1.34 21.43
C CYS A 438 -3.33 0.29 22.36
N GLU A 439 -2.89 0.19 23.62
CA GLU A 439 -3.34 -0.84 24.57
C GLU A 439 -4.87 -0.98 24.54
N HIS A 440 -5.60 0.12 24.80
CA HIS A 440 -7.07 0.16 24.86
C HIS A 440 -7.77 -0.23 23.55
N LYS A 441 -7.10 -0.14 22.40
CA LYS A 441 -7.66 -0.46 21.07
C LYS A 441 -7.47 -1.92 20.66
N LEU A 442 -6.61 -2.67 21.36
CA LEU A 442 -6.37 -4.07 21.06
C LEU A 442 -7.66 -4.89 21.27
N ASN A 443 -8.03 -5.67 20.26
CA ASN A 443 -9.19 -6.55 20.27
C ASN A 443 -8.91 -7.87 19.54
N PHE A 444 -8.59 -8.90 20.31
CA PHE A 444 -8.29 -10.25 19.83
C PHE A 444 -9.53 -11.10 19.48
N SER A 445 -10.74 -10.57 19.66
CA SER A 445 -11.99 -11.26 19.32
C SER A 445 -12.45 -10.97 17.89
N LYS A 446 -11.83 -10.00 17.20
CA LYS A 446 -12.08 -9.74 15.77
C LYS A 446 -11.27 -10.71 14.91
N GLU A 447 -11.76 -10.97 13.71
CA GLU A 447 -10.97 -11.66 12.68
C GLU A 447 -9.73 -10.82 12.35
N ILE A 448 -8.56 -11.45 12.44
CA ILE A 448 -7.26 -10.84 12.16
C ILE A 448 -6.86 -11.29 10.76
N GLN A 449 -6.57 -10.34 9.87
CA GLN A 449 -6.29 -10.65 8.47
C GLN A 449 -5.05 -11.54 8.33
N GLY A 450 -5.21 -12.71 7.70
CA GLY A 450 -4.13 -13.67 7.52
C GLY A 450 -3.87 -14.60 8.71
N LEU A 451 -4.69 -14.55 9.76
CA LEU A 451 -4.76 -15.60 10.79
C LEU A 451 -6.13 -16.28 10.72
N THR A 452 -6.15 -17.61 10.82
CA THR A 452 -7.41 -18.38 10.86
C THR A 452 -8.16 -18.14 12.17
N ASN A 453 -7.44 -18.11 13.29
CA ASN A 453 -7.98 -17.91 14.63
C ASN A 453 -6.89 -17.43 15.59
N PHE A 454 -7.18 -16.39 16.37
CA PHE A 454 -6.22 -15.88 17.36
C PHE A 454 -5.95 -16.87 18.51
N GLN A 455 -6.93 -17.70 18.88
CA GLN A 455 -6.72 -18.70 19.95
C GLN A 455 -5.60 -19.69 19.57
N ASP A 456 -5.59 -20.16 18.32
CA ASP A 456 -4.57 -21.10 17.84
C ASP A 456 -3.20 -20.41 17.75
N PHE A 457 -3.18 -19.15 17.31
CA PHE A 457 -1.97 -18.32 17.30
C PHE A 457 -1.41 -18.11 18.71
N TYR A 458 -2.27 -17.82 19.69
CA TYR A 458 -1.85 -17.64 21.09
C TYR A 458 -1.33 -18.94 21.69
N THR A 459 -1.94 -20.07 21.35
CA THR A 459 -1.48 -21.41 21.75
C THR A 459 -0.05 -21.69 21.24
N GLN A 460 0.21 -21.40 19.96
CA GLN A 460 1.57 -21.51 19.37
C GLN A 460 2.57 -20.61 20.11
N LEU A 461 2.19 -19.39 20.48
CA LEU A 461 3.07 -18.50 21.25
C LEU A 461 3.40 -19.07 22.63
N LEU A 462 2.43 -19.68 23.32
CA LEU A 462 2.65 -20.32 24.61
C LEU A 462 3.56 -21.55 24.50
N GLU A 463 3.36 -22.38 23.47
CA GLU A 463 4.21 -23.54 23.17
C GLU A 463 5.65 -23.11 22.90
N GLN A 464 5.84 -22.08 22.09
CA GLN A 464 7.15 -21.54 21.79
C GLN A 464 7.80 -20.92 23.02
N TYR A 465 7.03 -20.18 23.83
CA TYR A 465 7.53 -19.58 25.05
C TYR A 465 8.05 -20.62 26.03
N GLN A 466 7.28 -21.68 26.32
CA GLN A 466 7.74 -22.72 27.25
C GLN A 466 8.93 -23.54 26.71
N SER A 467 9.10 -23.61 25.39
CA SER A 467 10.12 -24.46 24.76
C SER A 467 11.48 -23.76 24.63
N VAL A 468 11.49 -22.50 24.19
CA VAL A 468 12.74 -21.82 23.77
C VAL A 468 12.94 -20.40 24.33
N SER A 469 12.00 -19.84 25.11
CA SER A 469 12.14 -18.45 25.59
C SER A 469 13.20 -18.26 26.68
N TYR A 470 13.57 -19.33 27.40
CA TYR A 470 14.38 -19.26 28.62
C TYR A 470 13.85 -18.26 29.68
N GLY A 471 12.55 -17.92 29.62
CA GLY A 471 11.93 -16.93 30.50
C GLY A 471 12.27 -15.49 30.14
N ASP A 472 12.51 -15.22 28.86
CA ASP A 472 12.75 -13.88 28.32
C ASP A 472 11.64 -12.88 28.71
N ILE A 473 12.06 -11.69 29.10
CA ILE A 473 11.17 -10.64 29.65
C ILE A 473 10.31 -10.01 28.53
N LEU A 474 10.89 -9.83 27.34
CA LEU A 474 10.18 -9.24 26.21
C LEU A 474 9.08 -10.18 25.71
N PHE A 475 9.42 -11.45 25.48
CA PHE A 475 8.45 -12.46 25.09
C PHE A 475 7.40 -12.67 26.20
N GLY A 476 7.81 -12.64 27.48
CA GLY A 476 6.89 -12.68 28.61
C GLY A 476 5.86 -11.53 28.58
N ASN A 477 6.29 -10.31 28.26
CA ASN A 477 5.40 -9.16 28.09
C ASN A 477 4.39 -9.37 26.95
N VAL A 478 4.81 -9.99 25.85
CA VAL A 478 3.92 -10.32 24.72
C VAL A 478 2.86 -11.34 25.13
N ILE A 479 3.23 -12.36 25.92
CA ILE A 479 2.27 -13.33 26.49
C ILE A 479 1.30 -12.66 27.47
N LEU A 480 1.71 -11.62 28.19
CA LEU A 480 0.84 -10.90 29.12
C LEU A 480 -0.29 -10.15 28.40
N VAL A 481 -0.08 -9.59 27.20
CA VAL A 481 -1.05 -8.68 26.57
C VAL A 481 -2.47 -9.27 26.46
N PRO A 482 -2.66 -10.51 25.94
CA PRO A 482 -4.00 -11.11 25.83
C PRO A 482 -4.64 -11.48 27.18
N LEU A 483 -3.90 -11.45 28.28
CA LEU A 483 -4.39 -11.82 29.62
C LEU A 483 -5.11 -10.68 30.34
N ALA A 484 -5.09 -9.45 29.82
CA ALA A 484 -5.79 -8.33 30.42
C ALA A 484 -7.28 -8.65 30.62
N GLN A 485 -7.89 -8.12 31.67
CA GLN A 485 -9.25 -8.50 32.10
C GLN A 485 -10.32 -8.22 31.04
N LYS A 486 -10.09 -7.21 30.20
CA LYS A 486 -10.97 -6.85 29.07
C LYS A 486 -11.05 -7.91 27.96
N HIS A 487 -10.07 -8.81 27.87
CA HIS A 487 -10.01 -9.82 26.83
C HIS A 487 -10.73 -11.11 27.28
N ASN A 488 -11.00 -11.99 26.31
CA ASN A 488 -11.70 -13.24 26.55
C ASN A 488 -11.00 -14.08 27.64
N VAL A 489 -11.76 -14.53 28.63
CA VAL A 489 -11.29 -15.37 29.74
C VAL A 489 -10.60 -16.66 29.26
N GLN A 490 -10.91 -17.13 28.05
CA GLN A 490 -10.31 -18.32 27.48
C GLN A 490 -8.79 -18.23 27.38
N TYR A 491 -8.21 -17.06 27.05
CA TYR A 491 -6.75 -16.90 26.99
C TYR A 491 -6.11 -17.08 28.37
N ARG A 492 -6.76 -16.55 29.42
CA ARG A 492 -6.32 -16.76 30.81
C ARG A 492 -6.46 -18.23 31.20
N LYS A 493 -7.57 -18.89 30.86
CA LYS A 493 -7.74 -20.32 31.13
C LYS A 493 -6.64 -21.15 30.47
N THR A 494 -6.43 -21.01 29.16
CA THR A 494 -5.43 -21.76 28.41
C THR A 494 -4.04 -21.67 29.05
N LEU A 495 -3.57 -20.48 29.41
CA LEU A 495 -2.28 -20.32 30.11
C LEU A 495 -2.25 -21.07 31.45
N TRP A 496 -3.25 -20.85 32.30
CA TRP A 496 -3.23 -21.32 33.70
C TRP A 496 -3.73 -22.76 33.89
N SER A 497 -4.33 -23.38 32.87
CA SER A 497 -4.74 -24.79 32.90
C SER A 497 -3.88 -25.69 32.03
N GLU A 498 -3.63 -25.31 30.79
CA GLU A 498 -2.99 -26.17 29.78
C GLU A 498 -1.48 -25.91 29.69
N TYR A 499 -1.06 -24.64 29.76
CA TYR A 499 0.34 -24.23 29.56
C TYR A 499 1.04 -23.84 30.87
N MET A 500 0.90 -24.67 31.90
CA MET A 500 1.55 -24.44 33.19
C MET A 500 3.09 -24.40 33.10
N GLY A 501 3.69 -25.03 32.08
CA GLY A 501 5.12 -24.92 31.80
C GLY A 501 5.56 -23.47 31.55
N ALA A 502 4.77 -22.71 30.77
CA ALA A 502 5.02 -21.30 30.52
C ALA A 502 4.96 -20.48 31.83
N VAL A 503 4.01 -20.77 32.71
CA VAL A 503 3.87 -20.10 34.02
C VAL A 503 5.08 -20.32 34.93
N GLN A 504 5.67 -21.52 34.89
CA GLN A 504 6.84 -21.87 35.73
C GLN A 504 8.12 -21.14 35.29
N VAL A 505 8.31 -20.96 33.99
CA VAL A 505 9.50 -20.32 33.43
C VAL A 505 9.35 -18.78 33.38
N PHE A 506 8.13 -18.27 33.55
CA PHE A 506 7.81 -16.84 33.53
C PHE A 506 8.62 -16.00 34.53
N ASN A 507 9.17 -14.86 34.07
CA ASN A 507 10.08 -14.02 34.85
C ASN A 507 9.75 -12.52 34.89
N VAL A 508 8.74 -12.03 34.17
CA VAL A 508 8.45 -10.58 34.11
C VAL A 508 8.02 -10.06 35.48
N THR A 509 8.70 -9.02 35.99
CA THR A 509 8.34 -8.35 37.24
C THR A 509 7.33 -7.21 37.00
N PRO A 510 6.59 -6.76 38.03
CA PRO A 510 5.64 -5.65 37.90
C PRO A 510 6.24 -4.36 37.33
N GLU A 511 7.52 -4.10 37.59
CA GLU A 511 8.23 -2.90 37.12
C GLU A 511 8.63 -3.01 35.64
N GLN A 512 8.76 -4.24 35.12
CA GLN A 512 9.13 -4.54 33.74
C GLN A 512 7.91 -4.74 32.82
N CYS A 513 6.69 -4.60 33.37
CA CYS A 513 5.46 -4.79 32.62
C CYS A 513 5.18 -3.59 31.72
N PHE A 514 4.85 -3.84 30.43
CA PHE A 514 4.55 -2.76 29.49
C PHE A 514 3.15 -2.15 29.66
N CYS A 515 2.20 -2.91 30.18
CA CYS A 515 0.83 -2.45 30.44
C CYS A 515 0.66 -2.01 31.91
N ASP A 516 -0.28 -1.11 32.18
CA ASP A 516 -0.64 -0.80 33.57
C ASP A 516 -1.16 -2.09 34.25
N LEU A 517 -0.59 -2.40 35.42
CA LEU A 517 -0.94 -3.58 36.19
C LEU A 517 -2.45 -3.66 36.47
N LYS A 518 -3.12 -2.51 36.59
CA LYS A 518 -4.58 -2.43 36.77
C LYS A 518 -5.37 -3.17 35.70
N CYS A 519 -4.89 -3.19 34.46
CA CYS A 519 -5.54 -3.88 33.34
C CYS A 519 -5.66 -5.40 33.56
N TYR A 520 -4.85 -5.98 34.45
CA TYR A 520 -4.89 -7.40 34.81
C TYR A 520 -5.64 -7.69 36.11
N LEU A 521 -5.76 -6.68 36.98
CA LEU A 521 -6.35 -6.81 38.32
C LEU A 521 -7.84 -6.46 38.32
N GLU A 522 -8.29 -5.57 37.44
CA GLU A 522 -9.66 -5.06 37.42
C GLU A 522 -10.37 -5.32 36.08
N PRO A 523 -11.63 -5.80 36.07
CA PRO A 523 -12.41 -6.23 37.23
C PRO A 523 -11.86 -7.52 37.89
N PRO A 524 -12.24 -7.81 39.15
CA PRO A 524 -11.88 -9.06 39.82
C PRO A 524 -12.43 -10.28 39.07
N GLU A 525 -11.65 -11.35 38.99
CA GLU A 525 -12.00 -12.57 38.28
C GLU A 525 -13.14 -13.31 39.00
N GLU A 526 -14.21 -13.59 38.27
CA GLU A 526 -15.38 -14.30 38.79
C GLU A 526 -15.36 -15.78 38.43
N GLU A 527 -14.56 -16.17 37.44
CA GLU A 527 -14.63 -17.51 36.89
C GLU A 527 -13.96 -18.57 37.79
N MET A 528 -14.77 -19.51 38.25
CA MET A 528 -14.40 -20.43 39.34
C MET A 528 -13.28 -21.40 38.95
N SER A 529 -13.26 -21.86 37.71
CA SER A 529 -12.23 -22.77 37.21
C SER A 529 -10.86 -22.10 37.19
N LEU A 530 -10.79 -20.83 36.81
CA LEU A 530 -9.56 -20.05 36.76
C LEU A 530 -9.05 -19.71 38.16
N LEU A 531 -9.94 -19.31 39.08
CA LEU A 531 -9.60 -19.08 40.50
C LEU A 531 -9.01 -20.33 41.17
N LYS A 532 -9.53 -21.53 40.83
CA LYS A 532 -8.96 -22.80 41.29
C LYS A 532 -7.55 -23.03 40.73
N CYS A 533 -7.30 -22.68 39.47
CA CYS A 533 -5.96 -22.75 38.87
C CYS A 533 -4.98 -21.78 39.55
N TYR A 534 -5.38 -20.52 39.77
CA TYR A 534 -4.57 -19.53 40.52
C TYR A 534 -4.18 -20.04 41.91
N ARG A 535 -5.17 -20.49 42.68
CA ARG A 535 -4.91 -21.05 44.02
C ARG A 535 -3.96 -22.25 43.96
N ARG A 536 -4.17 -23.17 43.02
CA ARG A 536 -3.30 -24.34 42.85
C ARG A 536 -1.86 -23.93 42.53
N ALA A 537 -1.67 -22.97 41.62
CA ALA A 537 -0.35 -22.49 41.24
C ALA A 537 0.38 -21.83 42.41
N ILE A 538 -0.32 -21.05 43.25
CA ILE A 538 0.24 -20.41 44.44
C ILE A 538 0.62 -21.45 45.51
N VAL A 539 -0.30 -22.36 45.85
CA VAL A 539 -0.08 -23.36 46.92
C VAL A 539 1.07 -24.31 46.57
N ASN A 540 1.15 -24.72 45.31
CA ASN A 540 2.19 -25.63 44.83
C ASN A 540 3.49 -24.91 44.46
N SER A 541 3.60 -23.59 44.70
CA SER A 541 4.77 -22.77 44.34
C SER A 541 5.19 -22.90 42.87
N LEU A 542 4.22 -23.08 41.96
CA LEU A 542 4.45 -23.22 40.52
C LEU A 542 4.67 -21.88 39.82
N VAL A 543 4.30 -20.78 40.47
CA VAL A 543 4.51 -19.42 39.97
C VAL A 543 5.47 -18.68 40.90
N LYS A 544 6.46 -17.99 40.33
CA LYS A 544 7.51 -17.29 41.09
C LYS A 544 6.95 -16.03 41.76
N LYS A 545 7.22 -15.85 43.06
CA LYS A 545 6.64 -14.77 43.89
C LYS A 545 6.86 -13.34 43.37
N ASN A 546 8.01 -13.09 42.72
CA ASN A 546 8.39 -11.75 42.25
C ASN A 546 7.81 -11.40 40.87
N THR A 547 6.97 -12.27 40.30
CA THR A 547 6.43 -12.09 38.94
C THR A 547 5.07 -11.40 38.93
N VAL A 548 4.76 -10.77 37.80
CA VAL A 548 3.42 -10.22 37.52
C VAL A 548 2.34 -11.29 37.66
N LEU A 549 2.56 -12.50 37.15
CA LEU A 549 1.59 -13.60 37.24
C LEU A 549 1.26 -13.98 38.69
N TYR A 550 2.24 -13.98 39.60
CA TYR A 550 1.97 -14.21 41.02
C TYR A 550 1.08 -13.12 41.60
N ARG A 551 1.36 -11.85 41.29
CA ARG A 551 0.56 -10.72 41.78
C ARG A 551 -0.87 -10.75 41.26
N ILE A 552 -1.08 -11.11 39.99
CA ILE A 552 -2.41 -11.31 39.39
C ILE A 552 -3.14 -12.43 40.12
N ALA A 553 -2.53 -13.61 40.23
CA ALA A 553 -3.15 -14.77 40.87
C ALA A 553 -3.50 -14.50 42.33
N ASN A 554 -2.59 -13.89 43.08
CA ASN A 554 -2.78 -13.60 44.50
C ASN A 554 -3.91 -12.58 44.72
N HIS A 555 -3.93 -11.49 43.94
CA HIS A 555 -4.97 -10.48 44.02
C HIS A 555 -6.38 -11.05 43.79
N HIS A 556 -6.57 -11.84 42.72
CA HIS A 556 -7.88 -12.41 42.40
C HIS A 556 -8.35 -13.43 43.44
N VAL A 557 -7.43 -14.25 43.98
CA VAL A 557 -7.76 -15.18 45.06
C VAL A 557 -8.12 -14.43 46.36
N GLU A 558 -7.39 -13.39 46.72
CA GLU A 558 -7.68 -12.56 47.90
C GLU A 558 -9.02 -11.84 47.77
N GLN A 559 -9.30 -11.21 46.63
CA GLN A 559 -10.57 -10.53 46.36
C GLN A 559 -11.75 -11.51 46.43
N PHE A 560 -11.62 -12.70 45.85
CA PHE A 560 -12.65 -13.73 45.92
C PHE A 560 -12.92 -14.21 47.35
N VAL A 561 -11.86 -14.42 48.15
CA VAL A 561 -12.00 -14.80 49.57
C VAL A 561 -12.65 -13.67 50.37
N ALA A 562 -12.29 -12.41 50.12
CA ALA A 562 -12.89 -11.25 50.78
C ALA A 562 -14.38 -11.08 50.41
N LYS A 563 -14.73 -11.23 49.12
CA LYS A 563 -16.12 -11.20 48.64
C LYS A 563 -16.97 -12.27 49.33
N ARG A 564 -16.48 -13.51 49.40
CA ARG A 564 -17.18 -14.61 50.09
C ARG A 564 -17.31 -14.41 51.61
N LYS A 565 -16.34 -13.77 52.26
CA LYS A 565 -16.46 -13.44 53.69
C LYS A 565 -17.57 -12.40 53.91
N LYS A 566 -17.61 -11.34 53.10
CA LYS A 566 -18.66 -10.31 53.14
C LYS A 566 -20.04 -10.88 52.85
N GLU A 567 -20.16 -11.77 51.87
CA GLU A 567 -21.44 -12.44 51.56
C GLU A 567 -21.95 -13.26 52.76
N LYS A 568 -21.07 -13.99 53.45
CA LYS A 568 -21.43 -14.76 54.66
C LYS A 568 -21.83 -13.85 55.83
N GLU A 569 -21.10 -12.77 56.07
CA GLU A 569 -21.40 -11.78 57.12
C GLU A 569 -22.68 -10.97 56.86
N SER A 570 -23.18 -10.94 55.62
CA SER A 570 -24.44 -10.27 55.27
C SER A 570 -25.67 -11.18 55.31
N THR A 571 -25.46 -12.49 55.45
CA THR A 571 -26.52 -13.51 55.56
C THR A 571 -26.77 -14.00 56.98
N ASP A 572 -25.92 -13.58 57.93
CA ASP A 572 -26.10 -13.70 59.38
C ASP A 572 -26.64 -12.36 59.93
#